data_AF-A0A925W8H6-F1
#
_entry.id   AF-A0A925W8H6-F1
#
_cell.length_a   1.000
_cell.length_b   1.000
_cell.length_c   1.000
_cell.angle_alpha   90.00
_cell.angle_beta   90.00
_cell.angle_gamma   90.00
#
_symmetry.space_group_name_H-M   'P 1'
#
loop_
_entity.id
_entity.type
_entity.pdbx_description
1 polymer ?
#
loop_
_entity_poly.entity_id
_entity_poly.type
_entity_poly.pdbx_seq_one_letter_code
_entity_poly.pdbx_strand_id
1 'polypeptide(L)'
;CGECRHAAYLAYREGVAAAVGARVRADDLNRMLAAERLHSGQGLVRAADRRTWTAPSSDLPDGTVVVTDRPRLVRGPLLLAFDFDGWRDPVRRPGGLLTVLTPPTSAAALRHGFVPDLDPSATV
;
A
#
# COMPACT_ATOMS: atom_id res chain seq x y z
N CYS A 1 -15.26 1.25 -7.64
CA CYS A 1 -16.10 0.16 -8.18
C CYS A 1 -15.20 -1.02 -8.55
N GLY A 2 -15.77 -2.13 -9.01
CA GLY A 2 -15.05 -3.32 -9.47
C GLY A 2 -15.31 -3.65 -10.94
N GLU A 3 -15.72 -2.68 -11.76
CA GLU A 3 -16.26 -2.95 -13.11
C GLU A 3 -15.17 -3.33 -14.12
N CYS A 4 -14.05 -2.59 -14.17
CA CYS A 4 -13.00 -2.83 -15.16
C CYS A 4 -11.95 -3.87 -14.74
N ARG A 5 -11.73 -4.03 -13.43
CA ARG A 5 -10.73 -4.95 -12.85
C ARG A 5 -11.36 -5.86 -11.81
N HIS A 6 -12.49 -6.48 -12.17
CA HIS A 6 -13.33 -7.24 -11.24
C HIS A 6 -12.56 -8.34 -10.49
N ALA A 7 -11.74 -9.12 -11.18
CA ALA A 7 -10.94 -10.18 -10.57
C ALA A 7 -9.96 -9.63 -9.51
N ALA A 8 -9.23 -8.55 -9.83
CA ALA A 8 -8.31 -7.91 -8.89
C ALA A 8 -9.05 -7.30 -7.69
N TYR A 9 -10.23 -6.71 -7.93
CA TYR A 9 -11.09 -6.19 -6.89
C TYR A 9 -11.56 -7.29 -5.91
N LEU A 10 -11.99 -8.44 -6.43
CA LEU A 10 -12.35 -9.59 -5.61
C LEU A 10 -11.15 -10.13 -4.84
N ALA A 11 -10.00 -10.33 -5.49
CA ALA A 11 -8.78 -10.78 -4.82
C ALA A 11 -8.35 -9.85 -3.69
N TYR A 12 -8.44 -8.52 -3.91
CA TYR A 12 -8.17 -7.54 -2.87
C TYR A 12 -9.15 -7.67 -1.68
N ARG A 13 -10.45 -7.81 -1.97
CA ARG A 13 -11.47 -8.00 -0.93
C ARG A 13 -11.28 -9.30 -0.14
N GLU A 14 -10.91 -10.39 -0.79
CA GLU A 14 -10.59 -11.65 -0.12
C GLU A 14 -9.36 -11.51 0.77
N GLY A 15 -8.30 -10.83 0.30
CA GLY A 15 -7.13 -10.54 1.13
C GLY A 15 -7.48 -9.71 2.37
N VAL A 16 -8.30 -8.68 2.22
CA VAL A 16 -8.79 -7.89 3.37
C VAL A 16 -9.68 -8.76 4.28
N ALA A 17 -10.59 -9.56 3.73
CA ALA A 17 -11.49 -10.40 4.50
C ALA A 17 -10.74 -11.45 5.33
N ALA A 18 -9.68 -12.04 4.77
CA ALA A 18 -8.79 -12.95 5.48
C ALA A 18 -8.06 -12.23 6.63
N ALA A 19 -7.63 -10.99 6.42
CA ALA A 19 -6.97 -10.20 7.46
C ALA A 19 -7.87 -9.85 8.64
N VAL A 20 -9.13 -9.51 8.39
CA VAL A 20 -10.09 -9.10 9.44
C VAL A 20 -10.94 -10.27 9.97
N GLY A 21 -10.83 -11.46 9.37
CA GLY A 21 -11.61 -12.64 9.75
C GLY A 21 -13.10 -12.57 9.38
N ALA A 22 -13.49 -11.67 8.48
CA ALA A 22 -14.89 -11.46 8.09
C ALA A 22 -15.02 -10.92 6.67
N ARG A 23 -16.12 -11.25 6.00
CA ARG A 23 -16.42 -10.70 4.66
C ARG A 23 -16.61 -9.18 4.74
N VAL A 24 -15.94 -8.45 3.86
CA VAL A 24 -16.00 -6.98 3.81
C VAL A 24 -16.84 -6.51 2.64
N ARG A 25 -17.84 -5.66 2.89
CA ARG A 25 -18.63 -5.01 1.84
C ARG A 25 -17.83 -3.89 1.18
N ALA A 26 -18.22 -3.50 -0.03
CA ALA A 26 -17.56 -2.42 -0.75
C ALA A 26 -17.55 -1.10 0.03
N ASP A 27 -18.66 -0.75 0.68
CA ASP A 27 -18.80 0.49 1.44
C ASP A 27 -17.93 0.49 2.70
N ASP A 28 -17.83 -0.65 3.39
CA ASP A 28 -16.97 -0.82 4.56
C ASP A 28 -15.50 -0.64 4.17
N LEU A 29 -15.09 -1.30 3.10
CA LEU A 29 -13.74 -1.19 2.57
C LEU A 29 -13.40 0.26 2.16
N ASN A 30 -14.35 0.95 1.52
CA ASN A 30 -14.16 2.35 1.14
C ASN A 30 -14.03 3.26 2.37
N ARG A 31 -14.82 3.02 3.43
CA ARG A 31 -14.71 3.76 4.69
C ARG A 31 -13.37 3.53 5.40
N MET A 32 -12.92 2.26 5.49
CA MET A 32 -11.61 1.90 6.06
C MET A 32 -10.49 2.66 5.33
N LEU A 33 -10.45 2.55 4.00
CA LEU A 33 -9.41 3.19 3.20
C LEU A 33 -9.48 4.72 3.23
N ALA A 34 -10.67 5.31 3.29
CA ALA A 34 -10.81 6.75 3.43
C ALA A 34 -10.23 7.25 4.76
N ALA A 35 -10.52 6.55 5.85
CA ALA A 35 -9.99 6.88 7.17
C ALA A 35 -8.47 6.73 7.26
N GLU A 36 -7.88 5.79 6.50
CA GLU A 36 -6.46 5.49 6.53
C GLU A 36 -5.61 6.32 5.55
N ARG A 37 -6.20 6.94 4.51
CA ARG A 37 -5.42 7.62 3.46
C ARG A 37 -5.20 9.10 3.72
N LEU A 38 -6.18 9.78 4.31
CA LEU A 38 -6.21 11.25 4.40
C LEU A 38 -6.61 11.68 5.81
N HIS A 39 -6.00 12.75 6.31
CA HIS A 39 -6.49 13.41 7.50
C HIS A 39 -7.88 14.04 7.24
N SER A 40 -8.68 14.18 8.30
CA SER A 40 -9.99 14.84 8.21
C SER A 40 -9.82 16.32 7.87
N GLY A 41 -10.53 16.82 6.86
CA GLY A 41 -10.47 18.22 6.42
C GLY A 41 -11.26 18.45 5.11
N GLN A 42 -11.20 19.66 4.54
CA GLN A 42 -11.77 20.02 3.23
C GLN A 42 -10.78 20.89 2.43
N GLY A 43 -10.92 20.95 1.10
CA GLY A 43 -10.13 21.83 0.23
C GLY A 43 -8.67 21.41 0.01
N LEU A 44 -7.81 22.34 -0.44
CA LEU A 44 -6.39 22.12 -0.75
C LEU A 44 -5.58 21.53 0.43
N VAL A 45 -6.05 21.72 1.67
CA VAL A 45 -5.47 21.11 2.87
C VAL A 45 -5.45 19.58 2.79
N ARG A 46 -6.44 18.95 2.12
CA ARG A 46 -6.45 17.49 1.87
C ARG A 46 -5.36 17.00 0.92
N ALA A 47 -4.87 17.86 0.03
CA ALA A 47 -3.95 17.43 -1.03
C ALA A 47 -2.53 17.14 -0.49
N ALA A 48 -2.13 17.84 0.57
CA ALA A 48 -0.82 17.69 1.18
C ALA A 48 -0.76 16.61 2.28
N ASP A 49 -1.90 16.17 2.82
CA ASP A 49 -1.92 15.46 4.10
C ASP A 49 -2.29 13.97 3.97
N ARG A 50 -1.34 13.20 3.44
CA ARG A 50 -1.41 11.73 3.40
C ARG A 50 -1.08 11.18 4.78
N ARG A 51 -1.97 10.35 5.34
CA ARG A 51 -1.68 9.65 6.61
C ARG A 51 -0.58 8.62 6.37
N THR A 52 0.37 8.58 7.30
CA THR A 52 1.38 7.53 7.38
C THR A 52 1.29 6.82 8.72
N TRP A 53 1.89 5.65 8.80
CA TRP A 53 2.00 4.87 10.03
C TRP A 53 3.38 4.20 10.08
N THR A 54 3.79 3.69 11.24
CA THR A 54 5.08 3.01 11.37
C THR A 54 4.88 1.51 11.53
N ALA A 55 5.74 0.74 10.88
CA ALA A 55 5.85 -0.70 11.09
C ALA A 55 7.30 -1.14 10.95
N PRO A 56 7.67 -2.30 11.52
CA PRO A 56 8.93 -2.91 11.20
C PRO A 56 9.07 -3.07 9.68
N SER A 57 10.24 -2.72 9.15
CA SER A 57 10.85 -3.45 8.04
C SER A 57 10.82 -4.95 8.37
N SER A 58 11.17 -5.94 7.56
CA SER A 58 10.80 -7.37 7.82
C SER A 58 9.29 -7.67 7.84
N ASP A 59 8.44 -6.86 8.47
CA ASP A 59 6.99 -7.07 8.49
C ASP A 59 6.32 -6.57 7.21
N LEU A 60 6.85 -5.53 6.55
CA LEU A 60 6.21 -5.00 5.34
C LEU A 60 6.30 -5.99 4.17
N PRO A 61 5.16 -6.36 3.55
CA PRO A 61 5.13 -7.20 2.36
C PRO A 61 5.55 -6.43 1.11
N ASP A 62 5.92 -7.17 0.06
CA ASP A 62 6.11 -6.63 -1.28
C ASP A 62 4.87 -5.88 -1.76
N GLY A 63 5.07 -4.77 -2.47
CA GLY A 63 3.98 -3.88 -2.89
C GLY A 63 3.67 -2.76 -1.89
N THR A 64 4.29 -2.77 -0.71
CA THR A 64 4.16 -1.68 0.27
C THR A 64 5.00 -0.47 -0.16
N VAL A 65 4.45 0.74 -0.06
CA VAL A 65 5.19 1.98 -0.28
C VAL A 65 5.54 2.59 1.06
N VAL A 66 6.82 2.88 1.27
CA VAL A 66 7.37 3.56 2.44
C VAL A 66 7.85 4.97 2.06
N VAL A 67 7.90 5.86 3.05
CA VAL A 67 8.45 7.20 2.90
C VAL A 67 9.85 7.21 3.50
N THR A 68 10.82 7.59 2.69
CA THR A 68 12.22 7.79 3.09
C THR A 68 12.62 9.22 2.70
N ASP A 69 13.70 9.40 1.94
CA ASP A 69 14.00 10.64 1.23
C ASP A 69 12.96 10.96 0.14
N ARG A 70 12.43 9.91 -0.49
CA ARG A 70 11.28 9.92 -1.41
C ARG A 70 10.42 8.67 -1.20
N PRO A 71 9.24 8.55 -1.83
CA PRO A 71 8.46 7.33 -1.75
C PRO A 71 9.23 6.16 -2.38
N ARG A 72 9.24 5.01 -1.70
CA ARG A 72 9.91 3.80 -2.19
C ARG A 72 9.02 2.58 -2.06
N LEU A 73 9.01 1.72 -3.08
CA LEU A 73 8.32 0.45 -3.12
C LEU A 73 9.18 -0.65 -2.50
N VAL A 74 8.61 -1.40 -1.56
CA VAL A 74 9.21 -2.61 -0.98
C VAL A 74 9.15 -3.74 -2.00
N ARG A 75 10.31 -4.32 -2.33
CA ARG A 75 10.47 -5.52 -3.16
C ARG A 75 11.57 -6.42 -2.61
N GLY A 76 11.18 -7.50 -1.94
CA GLY A 76 12.06 -8.42 -1.24
C GLY A 76 13.04 -7.68 -0.32
N PRO A 77 14.37 -7.81 -0.54
CA PRO A 77 15.39 -7.14 0.26
C PRO A 77 15.68 -5.70 -0.19
N LEU A 78 14.98 -5.17 -1.20
CA LEU A 78 15.23 -3.86 -1.80
C LEU A 78 14.06 -2.88 -1.60
N LEU A 79 14.39 -1.61 -1.73
CA LEU A 79 13.45 -0.49 -1.89
C LEU A 79 13.72 0.20 -3.23
N LEU A 80 12.68 0.36 -4.05
CA LEU A 80 12.77 1.04 -5.35
C LEU A 80 12.14 2.43 -5.24
N ALA A 81 12.85 3.49 -5.60
CA ALA A 81 12.33 4.85 -5.60
C ALA A 81 11.24 5.04 -6.66
N PHE A 82 10.16 5.74 -6.27
CA PHE A 82 9.16 6.21 -7.23
C PHE A 82 9.75 7.29 -8.10
N ASP A 83 9.70 7.10 -9.41
CA ASP A 83 9.92 8.11 -10.44
C ASP A 83 8.72 8.15 -11.40
N PHE A 84 8.56 9.24 -12.15
CA PHE A 84 7.50 9.32 -13.15
C PHE A 84 7.70 8.32 -14.28
N ASP A 85 8.95 7.94 -14.55
CA ASP A 85 9.31 6.90 -15.51
C ASP A 85 9.31 5.48 -14.91
N GLY A 86 8.85 5.30 -13.66
CA GLY A 86 8.73 4.01 -13.00
C GLY A 86 9.51 3.88 -11.69
N TRP A 87 9.70 2.64 -11.23
CA TRP A 87 10.39 2.32 -9.99
C TRP A 87 11.87 2.06 -10.26
N ARG A 88 12.77 2.87 -9.67
CA ARG A 88 14.20 2.89 -10.00
C ARG A 88 15.06 2.98 -8.74
N ASP A 89 16.37 3.16 -8.92
CA ASP A 89 17.34 3.40 -7.84
C ASP A 89 17.23 2.40 -6.66
N PRO A 90 17.46 1.10 -6.93
CA PRO A 90 17.35 0.07 -5.90
C PRO A 90 18.35 0.34 -4.78
N VAL A 91 17.84 0.41 -3.56
CA VAL A 91 18.65 0.47 -2.35
C VAL A 91 18.31 -0.70 -1.44
N ARG A 92 19.29 -1.13 -0.63
CA ARG A 92 19.05 -2.19 0.36
C ARG A 92 17.99 -1.72 1.35
N ARG A 93 17.00 -2.57 1.61
CA ARG A 93 15.97 -2.33 2.61
C ARG A 93 16.62 -2.24 3.99
N PRO A 94 16.53 -1.09 4.69
CA PRO A 94 17.06 -0.96 6.03
C PRO A 94 16.24 -1.80 7.02
N GLY A 95 16.88 -2.22 8.11
CA GLY A 95 16.18 -2.81 9.26
C GLY A 95 15.44 -1.74 10.09
N GLY A 96 14.78 -2.16 11.16
CA GLY A 96 14.09 -1.25 12.09
C GLY A 96 12.72 -0.81 11.60
N LEU A 97 12.20 0.30 12.15
CA LEU A 97 10.88 0.84 11.80
C LEU A 97 10.95 1.72 10.56
N LEU A 98 9.97 1.60 9.68
CA LEU A 98 9.80 2.44 8.49
C LEU A 98 8.46 3.18 8.55
N THR A 99 8.45 4.39 8.00
CA THR A 99 7.24 5.17 7.77
C THR A 99 6.54 4.64 6.51
N VAL A 100 5.30 4.21 6.63
CA VAL A 100 4.53 3.53 5.60
C VAL A 100 3.45 4.46 5.05
N LEU A 101 3.40 4.60 3.73
CA LEU A 101 2.39 5.35 3.01
C LEU A 101 1.20 4.47 2.58
N THR A 102 1.46 3.20 2.28
CA THR A 102 0.38 2.24 1.96
C THR A 102 -0.55 2.10 3.16
N PRO A 103 -1.88 2.26 2.99
CA PRO A 103 -2.83 2.10 4.08
C PRO A 103 -2.71 0.75 4.80
N PRO A 104 -2.86 0.67 6.14
CA PRO A 104 -2.81 -0.59 6.89
C PRO A 104 -3.70 -1.68 6.30
N THR A 105 -4.92 -1.34 5.86
CA THR A 105 -5.84 -2.30 5.21
C THR A 105 -5.23 -2.89 3.93
N SER A 106 -4.59 -2.07 3.11
CA SER A 106 -3.92 -2.57 1.90
C SER A 106 -2.68 -3.39 2.23
N ALA A 107 -1.89 -2.98 3.21
CA ALA A 107 -0.72 -3.76 3.65
C ALA A 107 -1.15 -5.13 4.19
N ALA A 108 -2.28 -5.20 4.89
CA ALA A 108 -2.86 -6.46 5.34
C ALA A 108 -3.30 -7.34 4.15
N ALA A 109 -4.01 -6.77 3.16
CA ALA A 109 -4.40 -7.52 1.96
C ALA A 109 -3.18 -8.15 1.25
N LEU A 110 -2.07 -7.39 1.11
CA LEU A 110 -0.82 -7.88 0.53
C LEU A 110 -0.26 -9.08 1.31
N ARG A 111 -0.24 -9.02 2.65
CA ARG A 111 0.19 -10.16 3.50
C ARG A 111 -0.69 -11.39 3.33
N HIS A 112 -1.97 -11.19 3.04
CA HIS A 112 -2.95 -12.25 2.86
C HIS A 112 -3.14 -12.65 1.39
N GLY A 113 -2.12 -12.42 0.55
CA GLY A 113 -2.02 -13.00 -0.79
C GLY A 113 -2.61 -12.15 -1.92
N PHE A 114 -3.08 -10.93 -1.66
CA PHE A 114 -3.36 -10.01 -2.75
C PHE A 114 -2.06 -9.59 -3.43
N VAL A 115 -1.96 -9.84 -4.73
CA VAL A 115 -0.81 -9.41 -5.55
C VAL A 115 -1.22 -8.20 -6.38
N PRO A 116 -0.59 -7.02 -6.17
CA PRO A 116 -0.87 -5.84 -6.95
C PRO A 116 -0.23 -5.98 -8.33
N ASP A 117 -0.90 -5.39 -9.32
CA ASP A 117 -0.30 -5.17 -10.63
C ASP A 117 0.62 -3.95 -10.54
N LEU A 118 1.92 -4.20 -10.64
CA LEU A 118 2.96 -3.19 -10.52
C LEU A 118 3.51 -2.88 -11.90
N ASP A 119 4.00 -1.64 -12.07
CA ASP A 119 4.68 -1.25 -13.29
C ASP A 119 5.82 -2.23 -13.64
N PRO A 120 6.07 -2.57 -14.91
CA PRO A 120 7.14 -3.48 -15.31
C PRO A 120 8.55 -3.08 -14.83
N SER A 121 8.78 -1.79 -14.56
CA SER A 121 10.01 -1.28 -13.96
C SER A 121 10.22 -1.73 -12.51
N ALA A 122 9.18 -2.16 -11.80
CA ALA A 122 9.28 -2.75 -10.47
C ALA A 122 9.84 -4.17 -10.52
N THR A 123 10.98 -4.35 -11.17
CA THR A 123 11.73 -5.61 -11.19
C THR A 123 12.95 -5.50 -10.28
N VAL A 124 13.44 -6.66 -9.87
CA VAL A 124 14.59 -6.81 -8.96
C VAL A 124 15.72 -7.47 -9.73
#